data_AF-A0A662LTZ3-F1
#
_entry.id   AF-A0A662LTZ3-F1
#
_cell.length_a   1.000
_cell.length_b   1.000
_cell.length_c   1.000
_cell.angle_alpha   90.00
_cell.angle_beta   90.00
_cell.angle_gamma   90.00
#
_symmetry.space_group_name_H-M   'P 1'
#
loop_
_entity.id
_entity.type
_entity.pdbx_description
1 polymer ?
#
loop_
_entity_poly.entity_id
_entity_poly.type
_entity_poly.pdbx_seq_one_letter_code
_entity_poly.pdbx_strand_id
1 'polypeptide(L)'
;MYQSKNLDHLGIVAAVCNEIQLEEEINKITGIDPRQKVTCGQAVKAMTLNTFGFTYRPLYLFPEFFQTKPVKLLIGKGLHADDFNDDCLGQTLDKLSDAGLEETFMRAAANAQHYEGNNRFYHSDTSSISLQGEYTPVEDDIDAAPITLTHGFSKDNRPDLKQFVISLSLGVIFQCSFKH
;
A
#
# COMPACT_ATOMS: atom_id res chain seq x y z
N MET A 1 -24.12 28.58 9.59
CA MET A 1 -24.22 27.27 10.27
C MET A 1 -22.80 26.74 10.40
N TYR A 2 -22.26 26.66 11.62
CA TYR A 2 -20.92 26.09 11.85
C TYR A 2 -21.04 24.58 11.95
N GLN A 3 -20.30 23.86 11.12
CA GLN A 3 -20.25 22.40 11.17
C GLN A 3 -18.91 22.00 11.77
N SER A 4 -18.94 21.39 12.95
CA SER A 4 -17.74 20.82 13.56
C SER A 4 -17.35 19.55 12.80
N LYS A 5 -16.07 19.41 12.48
CA LYS A 5 -15.53 18.23 11.79
C LYS A 5 -14.39 17.66 12.62
N ASN A 6 -14.30 16.34 12.65
CA ASN A 6 -13.27 15.67 13.43
C ASN A 6 -12.05 15.34 12.56
N LEU A 7 -10.88 15.85 12.99
CA LEU A 7 -9.59 15.58 12.34
C LEU A 7 -8.89 14.35 12.94
N ASP A 8 -9.07 14.10 14.25
CA ASP A 8 -8.41 13.03 15.02
C ASP A 8 -6.92 12.83 14.65
N HIS A 9 -6.45 11.58 14.66
CA HIS A 9 -5.14 11.13 14.20
C HIS A 9 -5.01 11.11 12.67
N LEU A 10 -6.12 11.25 11.93
CA LEU A 10 -6.12 11.20 10.47
C LEU A 10 -5.31 12.36 9.86
N GLY A 11 -5.18 13.47 10.58
CA GLY A 11 -4.29 14.57 10.17
C GLY A 11 -2.81 14.14 10.07
N ILE A 12 -2.35 13.28 10.99
CA ILE A 12 -0.97 12.77 10.99
C ILE A 12 -0.78 11.79 9.83
N VAL A 13 -1.75 10.89 9.63
CA VAL A 13 -1.71 9.92 8.51
C VAL A 13 -1.71 10.65 7.17
N ALA A 14 -2.54 11.69 7.01
CA ALA A 14 -2.57 12.51 5.81
C ALA A 14 -1.25 13.27 5.59
N ALA A 15 -0.62 13.78 6.66
CA ALA A 15 0.68 14.43 6.58
C ALA A 15 1.77 13.47 6.08
N VAL A 16 1.85 12.25 6.64
CA VAL A 16 2.79 11.23 6.16
C VAL A 16 2.53 10.87 4.70
N CYS A 17 1.27 10.72 4.28
CA CYS A 17 0.93 10.48 2.88
C CYS A 17 1.44 11.60 1.95
N ASN A 18 1.37 12.87 2.40
CA ASN A 18 1.90 14.01 1.64
C ASN A 18 3.43 14.00 1.63
N GLU A 19 4.07 13.71 2.76
CA GLU A 19 5.53 13.68 2.90
C GLU A 19 6.16 12.62 1.98
N ILE A 20 5.54 11.45 1.84
CA ILE A 20 5.98 10.39 0.92
C ILE A 20 5.45 10.58 -0.52
N GLN A 21 4.75 11.68 -0.82
CA GLN A 21 4.17 11.96 -2.14
C GLN A 21 3.32 10.79 -2.68
N LEU A 22 2.51 10.18 -1.79
CA LEU A 22 1.75 8.98 -2.11
C LEU A 22 0.80 9.21 -3.29
N GLU A 23 0.09 10.34 -3.31
CA GLU A 23 -0.87 10.64 -4.38
C GLU A 23 -0.16 10.77 -5.73
N GLU A 24 0.97 11.47 -5.76
CA GLU A 24 1.75 11.74 -6.95
C GLU A 24 2.36 10.45 -7.54
N GLU A 25 2.93 9.57 -6.71
CA GLU A 25 3.48 8.30 -7.20
C GLU A 25 2.41 7.40 -7.78
N ILE A 26 1.28 7.25 -7.09
CA ILE A 26 0.16 6.44 -7.61
C ILE A 26 -0.36 7.02 -8.92
N ASN A 27 -0.48 8.35 -9.03
CA ASN A 27 -0.91 9.01 -10.25
C ASN A 27 0.10 8.87 -11.41
N LYS A 28 1.40 8.77 -11.12
CA LYS A 28 2.43 8.47 -12.16
C LYS A 28 2.27 7.06 -12.71
N ILE A 29 1.91 6.10 -11.88
CA ILE A 29 1.75 4.69 -12.25
C ILE A 29 0.45 4.47 -13.02
N THR A 30 -0.66 4.97 -12.48
CA THR A 30 -2.01 4.72 -13.00
C THR A 30 -2.46 5.73 -14.07
N GLY A 31 -1.74 6.84 -14.20
CA GLY A 31 -2.12 7.97 -15.04
C GLY A 31 -3.26 8.79 -14.43
N ILE A 32 -3.45 10.00 -14.94
CA ILE A 32 -4.57 10.89 -14.56
C ILE A 32 -5.58 10.91 -15.70
N ASP A 33 -6.80 10.45 -15.43
CA ASP A 33 -7.93 10.58 -16.35
C ASP A 33 -8.70 11.87 -16.04
N PRO A 34 -8.77 12.85 -16.96
CA PRO A 34 -9.51 14.09 -16.76
C PRO A 34 -11.01 13.92 -16.51
N ARG A 35 -11.57 12.74 -16.84
CA ARG A 35 -12.99 12.42 -16.59
C ARG A 35 -13.23 12.00 -15.14
N GLN A 36 -12.19 11.58 -14.43
CA GLN A 36 -12.29 11.19 -13.02
C GLN A 36 -12.21 12.43 -12.13
N LYS A 37 -13.20 12.60 -11.24
CA LYS A 37 -13.20 13.69 -10.27
C LYS A 37 -12.16 13.49 -9.17
N VAL A 38 -11.99 12.24 -8.74
CA VAL A 38 -11.00 11.81 -7.76
C VAL A 38 -9.91 11.05 -8.51
N THR A 39 -8.67 11.45 -8.34
CA THR A 39 -7.53 10.72 -8.93
C THR A 39 -7.28 9.43 -8.16
N CYS A 40 -6.66 8.43 -8.79
CA CYS A 40 -6.30 7.18 -8.13
C CYS A 40 -5.42 7.41 -6.89
N GLY A 41 -4.50 8.37 -6.93
CA GLY A 41 -3.70 8.75 -5.76
C GLY A 41 -4.54 9.27 -4.59
N GLN A 42 -5.53 10.14 -4.87
CA GLN A 42 -6.46 10.63 -3.85
C GLN A 42 -7.33 9.52 -3.28
N ALA A 43 -7.80 8.59 -4.11
CA ALA A 43 -8.54 7.42 -3.69
C ALA A 43 -7.70 6.48 -2.80
N VAL A 44 -6.43 6.23 -3.16
CA VAL A 44 -5.50 5.45 -2.33
C VAL A 44 -5.29 6.12 -0.98
N LYS A 45 -5.02 7.42 -0.95
CA LYS A 45 -4.89 8.15 0.31
C LYS A 45 -6.16 8.08 1.15
N ALA A 46 -7.34 8.15 0.53
CA ALA A 46 -8.62 7.98 1.22
C ALA A 46 -8.75 6.58 1.84
N MET A 47 -8.35 5.53 1.11
CA MET A 47 -8.31 4.16 1.64
C MET A 47 -7.32 4.02 2.78
N THR A 48 -6.12 4.59 2.67
CA THR A 48 -5.15 4.62 3.77
C THR A 48 -5.71 5.28 5.03
N LEU A 49 -6.39 6.43 4.89
CA LEU A 49 -7.05 7.10 6.02
C LEU A 49 -8.15 6.24 6.66
N ASN A 50 -8.89 5.47 5.87
CA ASN A 50 -9.88 4.53 6.39
C ASN A 50 -9.23 3.36 7.14
N THR A 51 -8.19 2.75 6.55
CA THR A 51 -7.43 1.64 7.14
C THR A 51 -6.86 2.01 8.50
N PHE A 52 -6.30 3.21 8.64
CA PHE A 52 -5.77 3.70 9.91
C PHE A 52 -6.83 4.33 10.81
N GLY A 53 -8.08 4.50 10.36
CA GLY A 53 -9.15 5.20 11.06
C GLY A 53 -9.77 4.47 12.27
N PHE A 54 -9.17 3.37 12.74
CA PHE A 54 -9.61 2.51 13.86
C PHE A 54 -11.04 1.94 13.77
N THR A 55 -11.81 2.29 12.76
CA THR A 55 -13.24 1.93 12.59
C THR A 55 -13.51 1.32 11.22
N TYR A 56 -12.54 0.56 10.68
CA TYR A 56 -12.52 -0.08 9.36
C TYR A 56 -13.91 -0.17 8.71
N ARG A 57 -14.13 0.63 7.64
CA ARG A 57 -15.40 0.64 6.92
C ARG A 57 -15.21 -0.04 5.56
N PRO A 58 -16.12 -0.94 5.16
CA PRO A 58 -16.11 -1.49 3.81
C PRO A 58 -16.31 -0.39 2.77
N LEU A 59 -15.92 -0.65 1.51
CA LEU A 59 -15.91 0.33 0.42
C LEU A 59 -17.25 1.09 0.25
N TYR A 60 -18.39 0.40 0.33
CA TYR A 60 -19.72 1.01 0.18
C TYR A 60 -20.09 1.99 1.33
N LEU A 61 -19.37 1.96 2.46
CA LEU A 61 -19.56 2.88 3.60
C LEU A 61 -18.47 3.96 3.68
N PHE A 62 -17.62 4.09 2.67
CA PHE A 62 -16.61 5.16 2.64
C PHE A 62 -17.20 6.57 2.66
N PRO A 63 -18.30 6.88 1.94
CA PRO A 63 -18.92 8.19 2.04
C PRO A 63 -19.35 8.50 3.49
N GLU A 64 -19.99 7.54 4.18
CA GLU A 64 -20.36 7.68 5.59
C GLU A 64 -19.15 7.88 6.50
N PHE A 65 -18.05 7.16 6.22
CA PHE A 65 -16.79 7.39 6.90
C PHE A 65 -16.41 8.86 6.75
N PHE A 66 -16.35 9.42 5.54
CA PHE A 66 -15.86 10.78 5.31
C PHE A 66 -16.82 11.92 5.68
N GLN A 67 -18.12 11.67 5.91
CA GLN A 67 -19.10 12.70 6.26
C GLN A 67 -18.68 13.57 7.45
N THR A 68 -18.14 12.95 8.50
CA THR A 68 -17.72 13.64 9.72
C THR A 68 -16.29 14.21 9.66
N LYS A 69 -15.55 13.96 8.57
CA LYS A 69 -14.15 14.34 8.41
C LYS A 69 -13.97 15.56 7.52
N PRO A 70 -12.89 16.33 7.71
CA PRO A 70 -12.56 17.44 6.84
C PRO A 70 -11.85 16.96 5.56
N VAL A 71 -12.60 16.32 4.64
CA VAL A 71 -12.11 15.81 3.34
C VAL A 71 -11.24 16.83 2.59
N LYS A 72 -11.69 18.10 2.54
CA LYS A 72 -10.96 19.19 1.90
C LYS A 72 -9.54 19.42 2.46
N LEU A 73 -9.36 19.20 3.76
CA LEU A 73 -8.07 19.37 4.43
C LEU A 73 -7.23 18.09 4.35
N LEU A 74 -7.87 16.92 4.46
CA LEU A 74 -7.16 15.65 4.49
C LEU A 74 -6.70 15.20 3.10
N ILE A 75 -7.51 15.41 2.06
CA ILE A 75 -7.29 14.82 0.74
C ILE A 75 -7.11 15.91 -0.31
N GLY A 76 -8.17 16.68 -0.63
CA GLY A 76 -8.08 17.64 -1.73
C GLY A 76 -9.17 18.69 -1.74
N LYS A 77 -8.83 19.90 -2.21
CA LYS A 77 -9.81 20.99 -2.35
C LYS A 77 -10.84 20.65 -3.42
N GLY A 78 -12.11 20.88 -3.12
CA GLY A 78 -13.23 20.61 -4.04
C GLY A 78 -13.76 19.17 -3.99
N LEU A 79 -13.18 18.33 -3.14
CA LEU A 79 -13.66 16.98 -2.89
C LEU A 79 -14.59 16.92 -1.68
N HIS A 80 -15.58 16.06 -1.79
CA HIS A 80 -16.63 15.80 -0.80
C HIS A 80 -16.66 14.32 -0.45
N ALA A 81 -17.33 13.97 0.64
CA ALA A 81 -17.40 12.58 1.11
C ALA A 81 -18.00 11.64 0.05
N ASP A 82 -19.03 12.11 -0.66
CA ASP A 82 -19.76 11.33 -1.68
C ASP A 82 -18.92 11.07 -2.95
N ASP A 83 -17.80 11.77 -3.11
CA ASP A 83 -16.87 11.53 -4.23
C ASP A 83 -16.06 10.24 -4.04
N PHE A 84 -16.01 9.68 -2.82
CA PHE A 84 -15.31 8.44 -2.47
C PHE A 84 -16.29 7.28 -2.31
N ASN A 85 -17.09 7.03 -3.34
CA ASN A 85 -17.98 5.87 -3.41
C ASN A 85 -17.24 4.59 -3.83
N ASP A 86 -17.91 3.45 -3.68
CA ASP A 86 -17.41 2.13 -4.03
C ASP A 86 -17.00 1.99 -5.49
N ASP A 87 -17.73 2.59 -6.44
CA ASP A 87 -17.34 2.61 -7.86
C ASP A 87 -15.97 3.27 -8.07
N CYS A 88 -15.74 4.45 -7.47
CA CYS A 88 -14.48 5.18 -7.57
C CYS A 88 -13.30 4.40 -6.96
N LEU A 89 -13.54 3.79 -5.80
CA LEU A 89 -12.52 3.02 -5.08
C LEU A 89 -12.22 1.69 -5.78
N GLY A 90 -13.26 1.00 -6.27
CA GLY A 90 -13.15 -0.23 -7.04
C GLY A 90 -12.34 -0.02 -8.32
N GLN A 91 -12.67 0.99 -9.12
CA GLN A 91 -11.88 1.34 -10.31
C GLN A 91 -10.42 1.67 -9.99
N THR A 92 -10.15 2.25 -8.82
CA THR A 92 -8.77 2.50 -8.38
C THR A 92 -8.04 1.19 -8.07
N LEU A 93 -8.69 0.26 -7.38
CA LEU A 93 -8.12 -1.06 -7.10
C LEU A 93 -7.86 -1.86 -8.38
N ASP A 94 -8.77 -1.82 -9.35
CA ASP A 94 -8.59 -2.46 -10.65
C ASP A 94 -7.36 -1.91 -11.38
N LYS A 95 -7.23 -0.57 -11.45
CA LYS A 95 -6.07 0.08 -12.07
C LYS A 95 -4.74 -0.27 -11.37
N LEU A 96 -4.75 -0.43 -10.05
CA LEU A 96 -3.56 -0.85 -9.30
C LEU A 96 -3.21 -2.32 -9.54
N SER A 97 -4.23 -3.18 -9.70
CA SER A 97 -4.05 -4.58 -10.07
C SER A 97 -3.41 -4.68 -11.45
N ASP A 98 -3.95 -3.97 -12.43
CA ASP A 98 -3.44 -3.92 -13.81
C ASP A 98 -2.02 -3.36 -13.90
N ALA A 99 -1.68 -2.38 -13.05
CA ALA A 99 -0.36 -1.75 -13.02
C ALA A 99 0.72 -2.59 -12.29
N GLY A 100 0.33 -3.60 -11.51
CA GLY A 100 1.24 -4.41 -10.71
C GLY A 100 1.44 -3.86 -9.29
N LEU A 101 0.99 -4.64 -8.31
CA LEU A 101 1.02 -4.25 -6.89
C LEU A 101 2.44 -4.18 -6.31
N GLU A 102 3.33 -5.07 -6.73
CA GLU A 102 4.73 -5.10 -6.24
C GLU A 102 5.48 -3.83 -6.64
N GLU A 103 5.41 -3.46 -7.92
CA GLU A 103 6.05 -2.23 -8.41
C GLU A 103 5.45 -0.99 -7.74
N THR A 104 4.12 -0.96 -7.58
CA THR A 104 3.42 0.13 -6.91
C THR A 104 3.89 0.29 -5.46
N PHE A 105 3.94 -0.82 -4.71
CA PHE A 105 4.41 -0.80 -3.32
C PHE A 105 5.86 -0.35 -3.22
N MET A 106 6.75 -0.88 -4.07
CA MET A 106 8.17 -0.55 -4.05
C MET A 106 8.42 0.93 -4.34
N ARG A 107 7.72 1.52 -5.31
CA ARG A 107 7.83 2.95 -5.63
C ARG A 107 7.33 3.82 -4.48
N ALA A 108 6.18 3.49 -3.89
CA ALA A 108 5.65 4.22 -2.74
C ALA A 108 6.58 4.13 -1.51
N ALA A 109 7.12 2.92 -1.23
CA ALA A 109 8.05 2.69 -0.13
C ALA A 109 9.39 3.41 -0.34
N ALA A 110 9.87 3.53 -1.58
CA ALA A 110 11.10 4.26 -1.89
C ALA A 110 11.03 5.73 -1.45
N ASN A 111 9.87 6.38 -1.59
CA ASN A 111 9.70 7.76 -1.12
C ASN A 111 9.69 7.88 0.41
N ALA A 112 9.34 6.81 1.13
CA ALA A 112 9.40 6.77 2.59
C ALA A 112 10.83 6.60 3.14
N GLN A 113 11.82 6.30 2.30
CA GLN A 113 13.21 6.06 2.73
C GLN A 113 13.83 7.24 3.49
N HIS A 114 13.36 8.47 3.25
CA HIS A 114 13.89 9.64 3.94
C HIS A 114 13.69 9.58 5.47
N TYR A 115 12.67 8.85 5.96
CA TYR A 115 12.50 8.61 7.40
C TYR A 115 13.60 7.71 7.99
N GLU A 116 14.21 6.85 7.17
CA GLU A 116 15.30 5.98 7.61
C GLU A 116 16.69 6.66 7.55
N GLY A 117 16.77 7.92 7.09
CA GLY A 117 18.01 8.67 6.97
C GLY A 117 18.82 8.35 5.71
N ASN A 118 20.09 8.80 5.66
CA ASN A 118 20.98 8.58 4.51
C ASN A 118 21.55 7.15 4.50
N ASN A 119 20.70 6.17 4.18
CA ASN A 119 21.12 4.81 3.92
C ASN A 119 21.95 4.76 2.63
N ARG A 120 23.25 4.52 2.76
CA ARG A 120 24.17 4.36 1.62
C ARG A 120 24.17 2.93 1.06
N PHE A 121 23.67 1.97 1.83
CA PHE A 121 23.66 0.56 1.49
C PHE A 121 22.32 -0.06 1.86
N TYR A 122 21.83 -0.91 0.97
CA TYR A 122 20.69 -1.79 1.20
C TYR A 122 21.18 -3.23 1.21
N HIS A 123 20.84 -3.97 2.25
CA HIS A 123 21.05 -5.41 2.28
C HIS A 123 19.74 -6.09 1.90
N SER A 124 19.77 -6.89 0.83
CA SER A 124 18.65 -7.71 0.41
C SER A 124 18.95 -9.15 0.78
N ASP A 125 18.22 -9.66 1.77
CA ASP A 125 18.25 -11.06 2.17
C ASP A 125 17.08 -11.82 1.57
N THR A 126 17.32 -13.09 1.25
CA THR A 126 16.31 -13.97 0.70
C THR A 126 16.28 -15.27 1.48
N SER A 127 15.14 -15.56 2.09
CA SER A 127 14.87 -16.76 2.89
C SER A 127 13.91 -17.67 2.16
N SER A 128 14.31 -18.93 1.93
CA SER A 128 13.46 -19.96 1.33
C SER A 128 12.81 -20.78 2.43
N ILE A 129 11.50 -20.97 2.36
CA ILE A 129 10.75 -21.82 3.30
C ILE A 129 10.25 -23.05 2.54
N SER A 130 10.63 -24.23 3.02
CA SER A 130 10.16 -25.51 2.47
C SER A 130 8.91 -25.98 3.21
N LEU A 131 7.95 -26.55 2.48
CA LEU A 131 6.66 -27.00 2.99
C LEU A 131 6.43 -28.48 2.69
N GLN A 132 5.76 -29.18 3.61
CA GLN A 132 5.35 -30.58 3.45
C GLN A 132 3.83 -30.66 3.27
N GLY A 133 3.36 -31.22 2.15
CA GLY A 133 1.94 -31.40 1.86
C GLY A 133 1.63 -31.29 0.37
N GLU A 134 0.43 -31.68 -0.02
CA GLU A 134 0.01 -31.61 -1.44
C GLU A 134 -0.28 -30.18 -1.89
N TYR A 135 -0.82 -29.32 -1.02
CA TYR A 135 -1.16 -27.90 -1.33
C TYR A 135 -1.72 -27.72 -2.74
N THR A 136 -2.68 -28.56 -3.10
CA THR A 136 -3.35 -28.50 -4.39
C THR A 136 -4.32 -27.32 -4.36
N PRO A 137 -4.24 -26.39 -5.33
CA PRO A 137 -5.24 -25.34 -5.45
C PRO A 137 -6.62 -25.99 -5.54
N VAL A 138 -7.58 -25.50 -4.76
CA VAL A 138 -8.97 -25.91 -4.91
C VAL A 138 -9.50 -25.19 -6.14
N GLU A 139 -9.96 -25.93 -7.15
CA GLU A 139 -10.61 -25.33 -8.33
C GLU A 139 -11.81 -24.48 -7.85
N ASP A 140 -11.94 -23.27 -8.40
CA ASP A 140 -12.97 -22.26 -8.09
C ASP A 140 -12.90 -21.55 -6.72
N ASP A 141 -11.85 -21.78 -5.92
CA ASP A 141 -11.60 -21.02 -4.69
C ASP A 141 -10.34 -20.14 -4.83
N ILE A 142 -10.56 -18.93 -5.35
CA ILE A 142 -9.52 -17.91 -5.57
C ILE A 142 -8.91 -17.45 -4.23
N ASP A 143 -9.67 -17.56 -3.13
CA ASP A 143 -9.23 -17.18 -1.78
C ASP A 143 -8.41 -18.29 -1.10
N ALA A 144 -8.50 -19.55 -1.55
CA ALA A 144 -7.83 -20.69 -0.92
C ALA A 144 -6.32 -20.79 -1.19
N ALA A 145 -5.80 -20.20 -2.27
CA ALA A 145 -4.38 -20.33 -2.63
C ALA A 145 -3.82 -19.08 -3.35
N PRO A 146 -3.52 -17.99 -2.62
CA PRO A 146 -3.01 -16.74 -3.21
C PRO A 146 -1.61 -16.88 -3.84
N ILE A 147 -0.88 -17.94 -3.52
CA ILE A 147 0.43 -18.25 -4.10
C ILE A 147 0.47 -19.70 -4.58
N THR A 148 1.01 -19.91 -5.78
CA THR A 148 1.28 -21.27 -6.28
C THR A 148 2.57 -21.78 -5.68
N LEU A 149 2.48 -22.82 -4.84
CA LEU A 149 3.65 -23.44 -4.21
C LEU A 149 4.34 -24.39 -5.19
N THR A 150 5.58 -24.07 -5.57
CA THR A 150 6.37 -24.82 -6.57
C THR A 150 7.68 -25.35 -5.98
N HIS A 151 8.35 -26.25 -6.69
CA HIS A 151 9.72 -26.66 -6.37
C HIS A 151 10.72 -25.63 -6.87
N GLY A 152 11.89 -25.56 -6.24
CA GLY A 152 13.00 -24.76 -6.72
C GLY A 152 14.31 -25.15 -6.06
N PHE A 153 15.32 -24.27 -6.15
CA PHE A 153 16.64 -24.54 -5.60
C PHE A 153 16.60 -24.53 -4.06
N SER A 154 16.80 -25.71 -3.45
CA SER A 154 16.81 -25.91 -2.00
C SER A 154 18.24 -25.85 -1.46
N LYS A 155 18.55 -24.85 -0.62
CA LYS A 155 19.84 -24.75 0.09
C LYS A 155 20.02 -25.85 1.13
N ASP A 156 18.92 -26.44 1.60
CA ASP A 156 18.90 -27.54 2.57
C ASP A 156 18.99 -28.93 1.91
N ASN A 157 19.30 -28.99 0.61
CA ASN A 157 19.36 -30.22 -0.19
C ASN A 157 18.07 -31.05 -0.17
N ARG A 158 16.91 -30.38 -0.10
CA ARG A 158 15.57 -30.99 -0.15
C ARG A 158 14.79 -30.53 -1.39
N PRO A 159 15.22 -30.89 -2.60
CA PRO A 159 14.51 -30.50 -3.84
C PRO A 159 13.13 -31.17 -3.97
N ASP A 160 12.86 -32.20 -3.17
CA ASP A 160 11.60 -32.92 -3.08
C ASP A 160 10.47 -32.10 -2.45
N LEU A 161 10.79 -31.02 -1.74
CA LEU A 161 9.79 -30.19 -1.07
C LEU A 161 9.39 -28.99 -1.93
N LYS A 162 8.10 -28.61 -1.81
CA LYS A 162 7.62 -27.33 -2.34
C LYS A 162 8.19 -26.20 -1.49
N GLN A 163 8.43 -25.05 -2.10
CA GLN A 163 9.01 -23.91 -1.43
C GLN A 163 8.41 -22.59 -1.89
N PHE A 164 8.45 -21.60 -1.01
CA PHE A 164 8.26 -20.20 -1.36
C PHE A 164 9.39 -19.36 -0.79
N VAL A 165 9.55 -18.15 -1.32
CA VAL A 165 10.69 -17.30 -1.04
C VAL A 165 10.20 -15.98 -0.46
N ILE A 166 10.80 -15.58 0.66
CA ILE A 166 10.61 -14.27 1.28
C ILE A 166 11.87 -13.45 1.01
N SER A 167 11.69 -12.26 0.45
CA SER A 167 12.75 -11.27 0.29
C SER A 167 12.57 -10.16 1.32
N LEU A 168 13.65 -9.78 1.99
CA LEU A 168 13.70 -8.69 2.96
C LEU A 168 14.79 -7.71 2.53
N SER A 169 14.45 -6.42 2.45
CA SER A 169 15.43 -5.36 2.18
C SER A 169 15.54 -4.44 3.41
N LEU A 170 16.76 -4.29 3.94
CA LEU A 170 17.06 -3.43 5.09
C LEU A 170 18.05 -2.34 4.69
N GLY A 171 17.75 -1.09 5.04
CA GLY A 171 18.71 0.02 4.96
C GLY A 171 19.69 0.01 6.13
N VAL A 172 20.99 0.20 5.86
CA VAL A 172 22.04 0.23 6.89
C VAL A 172 22.80 1.55 6.87
N ILE A 173 22.80 2.27 7.99
CA ILE A 173 23.66 3.44 8.23
C ILE A 173 24.95 2.99 8.92
N PHE A 174 26.07 3.03 8.21
CA PHE A 174 27.40 2.97 8.83
C PHE A 174 27.85 4.37 9.25
N GLN A 175 27.73 4.70 10.54
CA GLN A 175 28.31 5.93 11.09
C GLN A 175 29.77 5.67 11.48
N CYS A 176 30.69 5.80 10.52
CA CYS A 176 32.12 5.75 10.79
C CYS A 176 32.55 7.09 11.42
N SER A 177 32.58 7.15 12.76
CA SER A 177 33.14 8.30 13.48
C SER A 177 34.66 8.21 13.44
N PHE A 178 35.30 8.84 12.46
CA PHE A 178 36.72 9.16 12.55
C PHE A 178 36.88 10.31 13.54
N LYS A 179 37.16 9.97 14.80
CA LYS A 179 37.83 10.91 15.71
C LYS A 179 39.24 11.13 15.16
N HIS A 180 39.51 12.35 14.70
CA HIS A 180 40.88 12.87 14.67
C HIS A 180 41.31 13.26 16.08
#